data_AF-A0A954YZ01-F1
#
_entry.id   AF-A0A954YZ01-F1
#
_cell.length_a   1.000
_cell.length_b   1.000
_cell.length_c   1.000
_cell.angle_alpha   90.00
_cell.angle_beta   90.00
_cell.angle_gamma   90.00
#
_symmetry.space_group_name_H-M   'P 1'
#
loop_
_entity.id
_entity.type
_entity.pdbx_description
1 polymer ?
#
loop_
_entity_poly.entity_id
_entity_poly.type
_entity_poly.pdbx_seq_one_letter_code
_entity_poly.pdbx_strand_id
1 'polypeptide(L)'
;MLFSWNGTTYSYSLDLNASGTSVNLTGYAYLSFRACQMTQHALNIDSDDDLTFSVRLEDGAGAMSDAIGIGVYGGGIQDTFQRIGSNFSECGATPGWTSEFEVVRIRLTDFTHDNPSLDLSNIAAIRFDFGPGFGSSSGRIALDEIEITSD
;
A
#
# COMPACT_ATOMS: atom_id res chain seq x y z
N MET A 1 -2.77 8.21 -6.73
CA MET A 1 -1.32 8.23 -7.00
C MET A 1 -0.89 6.94 -7.69
N LEU A 2 0.20 6.93 -8.48
CA LEU A 2 0.69 5.74 -9.19
C LEU A 2 2.12 5.43 -8.75
N PHE A 3 2.40 4.15 -8.48
CA PHE A 3 3.70 3.67 -8.03
C PHE A 3 4.17 2.49 -8.88
N SER A 4 5.48 2.37 -9.08
CA SER A 4 6.08 1.23 -9.79
C SER A 4 7.45 0.91 -9.22
N TRP A 5 7.78 -0.37 -9.11
CA TRP A 5 9.08 -0.83 -8.66
C TRP A 5 9.45 -2.13 -9.37
N ASN A 6 10.76 -2.36 -9.52
CA ASN A 6 11.28 -3.56 -10.18
C ASN A 6 12.65 -3.93 -9.62
N GLY A 7 12.69 -4.89 -8.71
CA GLY A 7 13.91 -5.44 -8.12
C GLY A 7 14.69 -4.48 -7.20
N THR A 8 14.20 -3.25 -6.98
CA THR A 8 14.84 -2.25 -6.12
C THR A 8 13.86 -1.74 -5.08
N THR A 9 14.35 -1.53 -3.86
CA THR A 9 13.55 -0.92 -2.79
C THR A 9 13.27 0.54 -3.11
N TYR A 10 12.02 0.94 -2.97
CA TYR A 10 11.56 2.30 -3.17
C TYR A 10 10.63 2.71 -2.03
N SER A 11 10.66 3.99 -1.65
CA SER A 11 9.82 4.50 -0.58
C SER A 11 9.13 5.79 -0.98
N TYR A 12 7.86 5.90 -0.62
CA TYR A 12 7.10 7.13 -0.71
C TYR A 12 6.71 7.57 0.70
N SER A 13 6.97 8.84 1.03
CA SER A 13 6.62 9.41 2.33
C SER A 13 5.56 10.49 2.14
N LEU A 14 4.44 10.33 2.83
CA LEU A 14 3.42 11.36 2.98
C LEU A 14 3.73 12.14 4.27
N ASP A 15 4.21 13.37 4.09
CA ASP A 15 4.47 14.30 5.19
C ASP A 15 3.14 14.80 5.77
N LEU A 16 2.90 14.50 7.04
CA LEU A 16 1.75 15.00 7.81
C LEU A 16 2.09 16.32 8.52
N ASN A 17 3.37 16.67 8.60
CA ASN A 17 3.90 17.88 9.22
C ASN A 17 4.07 19.04 8.25
N ALA A 18 3.38 19.04 7.10
CA ALA A 18 3.52 20.10 6.10
C ALA A 18 3.24 21.52 6.65
N SER A 19 2.55 21.64 7.78
CA SER A 19 2.27 22.90 8.50
C SER A 19 3.28 23.25 9.61
N GLY A 20 4.30 22.41 9.83
CA GLY A 20 5.24 22.51 10.94
C GLY A 20 4.70 22.01 12.28
N THR A 21 3.48 21.45 12.29
CA THR A 21 2.86 20.85 13.49
C THR A 21 2.60 19.38 13.24
N SER A 22 2.95 18.56 14.21
CA SER A 22 2.69 17.12 14.20
C SER A 22 1.25 16.76 14.47
N VAL A 23 0.87 15.59 13.96
CA VAL A 23 -0.51 15.10 14.02
C VAL A 23 -0.65 14.10 15.16
N ASN A 24 -1.59 14.37 16.06
CA ASN A 24 -1.94 13.46 17.13
C ASN A 24 -2.93 12.40 16.63
N LEU A 25 -2.50 11.14 16.60
CA LEU A 25 -3.27 9.99 16.15
C LEU A 25 -3.82 9.11 17.30
N THR A 26 -3.58 9.46 18.57
CA THR A 26 -3.97 8.63 19.74
C THR A 26 -5.47 8.37 19.90
N GLY A 27 -6.32 9.20 19.27
CA GLY A 27 -7.77 9.05 19.27
C GLY A 27 -8.35 8.24 18.11
N TYR A 28 -7.51 7.71 17.22
CA TYR A 28 -7.91 6.98 16.03
C TYR A 28 -7.57 5.49 16.14
N ALA A 29 -8.20 4.69 15.30
CA ALA A 29 -8.07 3.23 15.32
C ALA A 29 -7.25 2.70 14.14
N TYR A 30 -7.42 3.28 12.95
CA TYR A 30 -6.85 2.73 11.71
C TYR A 30 -6.16 3.78 10.85
N LEU A 31 -5.09 3.36 10.20
CA LEU A 31 -4.65 3.90 8.93
C LEU A 31 -5.36 3.12 7.82
N SER A 32 -6.12 3.80 6.98
CA SER A 32 -6.81 3.21 5.84
C SER A 32 -6.34 3.82 4.54
N PHE A 33 -6.32 3.01 3.48
CA PHE A 33 -6.11 3.48 2.11
C PHE A 33 -6.71 2.47 1.15
N ARG A 34 -6.94 2.89 -0.10
CA ARG A 34 -7.28 1.97 -1.17
C ARG A 34 -6.15 1.80 -2.16
N ALA A 35 -6.00 0.60 -2.70
CA ALA A 35 -5.06 0.35 -3.79
C ALA A 35 -5.61 -0.65 -4.80
N CYS A 36 -5.11 -0.59 -6.03
CA CYS A 36 -5.37 -1.59 -7.07
C CYS A 36 -4.13 -1.81 -7.92
N GLN A 37 -3.96 -3.01 -8.46
CA GLN A 37 -2.94 -3.28 -9.46
C GLN A 37 -3.31 -2.63 -10.80
N MET A 38 -2.35 -2.06 -11.52
CA MET A 38 -2.62 -1.51 -12.86
C MET A 38 -2.82 -2.64 -13.90
N THR A 39 -3.94 -2.60 -14.63
CA THR A 39 -4.23 -3.54 -15.72
C THR A 39 -3.15 -3.52 -16.80
N GLN A 40 -2.85 -4.70 -17.37
CA GLN A 40 -2.00 -4.86 -18.56
C GLN A 40 -0.55 -4.37 -18.41
N HIS A 41 -0.08 -4.13 -17.18
CA HIS A 41 1.30 -3.69 -16.98
C HIS A 41 2.22 -4.90 -16.83
N ALA A 42 3.35 -4.90 -17.54
CA ALA A 42 4.31 -6.02 -17.54
C ALA A 42 4.71 -6.46 -16.12
N LEU A 43 4.94 -5.50 -15.22
CA LEU A 43 5.30 -5.77 -13.81
C LEU A 43 4.22 -6.47 -12.98
N ASN A 44 2.98 -6.57 -13.47
CA ASN A 44 1.87 -7.25 -12.79
C ASN A 44 1.48 -8.55 -13.51
N ILE A 45 1.63 -8.59 -14.83
CA ILE A 45 1.38 -9.79 -15.63
C ILE A 45 2.45 -10.85 -15.37
N ASP A 46 3.71 -10.46 -15.15
CA ASP A 46 4.81 -11.40 -14.98
C ASP A 46 4.72 -12.21 -13.67
N SER A 47 3.94 -11.75 -12.69
CA SER A 47 3.74 -12.43 -11.40
C SER A 47 2.36 -13.05 -11.22
N ASP A 48 1.30 -12.53 -11.85
CA ASP A 48 -0.10 -13.01 -11.73
C ASP A 48 -0.51 -13.37 -10.29
N ASP A 49 -0.02 -12.57 -9.35
CA ASP A 49 -0.07 -12.79 -7.90
C ASP A 49 -0.46 -11.48 -7.20
N ASP A 50 -0.97 -11.59 -5.98
CA ASP A 50 -1.26 -10.44 -5.12
C ASP A 50 0.03 -9.65 -4.83
N LEU A 51 -0.05 -8.32 -4.94
CA LEU A 51 1.06 -7.45 -4.61
C LEU A 51 1.03 -7.06 -3.14
N THR A 52 2.15 -7.25 -2.46
CA THR A 52 2.36 -6.82 -1.08
C THR A 52 3.43 -5.74 -1.00
N PHE A 53 3.28 -4.86 -0.04
CA PHE A 53 4.26 -3.84 0.34
C PHE A 53 4.12 -3.57 1.84
N SER A 54 5.02 -2.76 2.42
CA SER A 54 4.99 -2.44 3.84
C SER A 54 4.67 -0.98 4.08
N VAL A 55 4.12 -0.71 5.26
CA VAL A 55 3.81 0.63 5.75
C VAL A 55 4.52 0.88 7.07
N ARG A 56 4.97 2.11 7.29
CA ARG A 56 5.57 2.59 8.53
C ARG A 56 5.05 3.97 8.90
N LEU A 57 5.15 4.29 10.19
CA LEU A 57 4.96 5.63 10.73
C LEU A 57 6.29 6.20 11.19
N GLU A 58 6.46 7.50 11.03
CA GLU A 58 7.55 8.28 11.61
C GLU A 58 6.96 9.30 12.58
N ASP A 59 7.50 9.40 13.80
CA ASP A 59 7.09 10.45 14.74
C ASP A 59 7.93 11.74 14.59
N GLY A 60 7.54 12.80 15.30
CA GLY A 60 8.19 14.10 15.25
C GLY A 60 9.59 14.13 15.88
N ALA A 61 10.01 13.06 16.57
CA ALA A 61 11.38 12.86 17.02
C ALA A 61 12.23 12.07 16.00
N GLY A 62 11.62 11.61 14.90
CA GLY A 62 12.25 10.79 13.87
C GLY A 62 12.29 9.30 14.19
N ALA A 63 11.55 8.84 15.21
CA ALA A 63 11.45 7.41 15.49
C ALA A 63 10.54 6.75 14.45
N MET A 64 11.04 5.68 13.84
CA MET A 64 10.31 4.89 12.85
C MET A 64 9.68 3.68 13.50
N SER A 65 8.40 3.40 13.21
CA SER A 65 7.77 2.14 13.54
C SER A 65 8.45 0.96 12.82
N ASP A 66 8.19 -0.25 13.30
CA ASP A 66 8.43 -1.44 12.49
C ASP A 66 7.58 -1.44 11.23
N ALA A 67 8.08 -2.12 10.20
CA ALA A 67 7.41 -2.24 8.91
C ALA A 67 6.27 -3.26 9.00
N ILE A 68 5.05 -2.80 8.74
CA ILE A 68 3.86 -3.65 8.70
C ILE A 68 3.55 -3.99 7.25
N GLY A 69 3.70 -5.25 6.88
CA GLY A 69 3.34 -5.75 5.55
C GLY A 69 1.82 -5.82 5.39
N ILE A 70 1.26 -5.27 4.30
CA ILE A 70 -0.20 -5.23 4.09
C ILE A 70 -0.82 -6.63 3.96
N GLY A 71 -0.04 -7.63 3.54
CA GLY A 71 -0.52 -9.00 3.36
C GLY A 71 -1.08 -9.64 4.63
N VAL A 72 -0.67 -9.18 5.82
CA VAL A 72 -1.20 -9.71 7.09
C VAL A 72 -2.65 -9.27 7.35
N TYR A 73 -3.17 -8.31 6.58
CA TYR A 73 -4.52 -7.75 6.70
C TYR A 73 -5.47 -8.16 5.57
N GLY A 74 -5.08 -9.09 4.69
CA GLY A 74 -5.96 -9.52 3.59
C GLY A 74 -5.29 -10.17 2.39
N GLY A 75 -4.06 -10.67 2.50
CA GLY A 75 -3.36 -11.34 1.39
C GLY A 75 -2.50 -10.41 0.52
N GLY A 76 -2.94 -9.17 0.30
CA GLY A 76 -2.22 -8.18 -0.50
C GLY A 76 -3.20 -7.31 -1.27
N ILE A 77 -2.75 -6.76 -2.39
CA ILE A 77 -3.61 -6.14 -3.40
C ILE A 77 -3.84 -7.15 -4.51
N GLN A 78 -5.10 -7.53 -4.72
CA GLN A 78 -5.48 -8.60 -5.63
C GLN A 78 -4.97 -8.39 -7.06
N ASP A 79 -4.58 -9.50 -7.70
CA ASP A 79 -4.21 -9.57 -9.11
C ASP A 79 -5.30 -9.00 -10.04
N THR A 80 -4.88 -8.64 -11.25
CA THR A 80 -5.81 -8.07 -12.24
C THR A 80 -6.55 -9.17 -12.97
N PHE A 81 -7.88 -9.10 -13.01
CA PHE A 81 -8.68 -10.12 -13.69
C PHE A 81 -8.68 -9.94 -15.23
N GLN A 82 -8.19 -10.96 -15.94
CA GLN A 82 -8.25 -11.02 -17.39
C GLN A 82 -9.57 -11.64 -17.88
N ARG A 83 -10.40 -10.86 -18.58
CA ARG A 83 -11.65 -11.31 -19.19
C ARG A 83 -11.37 -12.03 -20.51
N ILE A 84 -11.19 -13.34 -20.44
CA ILE A 84 -11.08 -14.22 -21.62
C ILE A 84 -12.43 -14.90 -21.86
N GLY A 85 -12.98 -14.78 -23.06
CA GLY A 85 -14.19 -15.49 -23.49
C GLY A 85 -13.93 -16.40 -24.70
N SER A 86 -14.82 -17.35 -24.96
CA SER A 86 -14.66 -18.35 -26.03
C SER A 86 -14.75 -17.77 -27.46
N ASN A 87 -15.24 -16.53 -27.63
CA ASN A 87 -15.48 -15.92 -28.94
C ASN A 87 -14.47 -14.79 -29.28
N PHE A 88 -13.35 -14.70 -28.55
CA PHE A 88 -12.35 -13.65 -28.78
C PHE A 88 -11.53 -13.85 -30.08
N SER A 89 -11.66 -15.00 -30.75
CA SER A 89 -10.91 -15.31 -31.98
C SER A 89 -11.42 -14.64 -33.26
N GLU A 90 -12.62 -14.04 -33.27
CA GLU A 90 -13.26 -13.60 -34.52
C GLU A 90 -13.00 -12.13 -34.91
N CYS A 91 -12.48 -11.30 -34.00
CA CYS A 91 -12.32 -9.85 -34.26
C CYS A 91 -10.92 -9.28 -33.97
N GLY A 92 -9.89 -10.11 -33.74
CA GLY A 92 -8.55 -9.61 -33.36
C GLY A 92 -8.53 -8.86 -32.03
N ALA A 93 -9.47 -9.16 -31.13
CA ALA A 93 -9.63 -8.47 -29.86
C ALA A 93 -8.64 -8.99 -28.82
N THR A 94 -7.87 -8.10 -28.21
CA THR A 94 -7.10 -8.42 -27.00
C THR A 94 -8.06 -8.67 -25.83
N PRO A 95 -7.73 -9.57 -24.89
CA PRO A 95 -8.56 -9.78 -23.70
C PRO A 95 -8.81 -8.47 -22.96
N GLY A 96 -10.02 -8.27 -22.45
CA GLY A 96 -10.33 -7.16 -21.55
C GLY A 96 -9.69 -7.40 -20.19
N TRP A 97 -9.39 -6.33 -19.45
CA TRP A 97 -8.82 -6.41 -18.11
C TRP A 97 -9.63 -5.59 -17.12
N THR A 98 -9.67 -6.02 -15.87
CA THR A 98 -10.29 -5.28 -14.78
C THR A 98 -9.34 -5.25 -13.59
N SER A 99 -9.30 -4.11 -12.91
CA SER A 99 -8.67 -3.94 -11.62
C SER A 99 -9.72 -3.42 -10.66
N GLU A 100 -9.65 -3.83 -9.40
CA GLU A 100 -10.55 -3.39 -8.35
C GLU A 100 -9.76 -2.70 -7.26
N PHE A 101 -10.27 -1.58 -6.76
CA PHE A 101 -9.71 -0.93 -5.60
C PHE A 101 -10.14 -1.68 -4.35
N GLU A 102 -9.17 -2.05 -3.55
CA GLU A 102 -9.36 -2.75 -2.29
C GLU A 102 -8.96 -1.84 -1.14
N VAL A 103 -9.72 -1.92 -0.04
CA VAL A 103 -9.46 -1.13 1.16
C VAL A 103 -8.55 -1.91 2.09
N VAL A 104 -7.39 -1.35 2.38
CA VAL A 104 -6.49 -1.84 3.42
C VAL A 104 -6.74 -1.01 4.68
N ARG A 105 -6.82 -1.68 5.84
CA ARG A 105 -6.94 -1.05 7.17
C ARG A 105 -5.91 -1.65 8.11
N ILE A 106 -4.94 -0.84 8.53
CA ILE A 106 -3.90 -1.23 9.48
C ILE A 106 -4.24 -0.60 10.82
N ARG A 107 -4.28 -1.40 11.90
CA ARG A 107 -4.52 -0.86 13.25
C ARG A 107 -3.35 0.00 13.68
N LEU A 108 -3.63 1.20 14.20
CA LEU A 108 -2.58 2.10 14.68
C LEU A 108 -1.79 1.51 15.85
N THR A 109 -2.44 0.70 16.69
CA THR A 109 -1.80 -0.01 17.81
C THR A 109 -0.73 -0.99 17.36
N ASP A 110 -0.85 -1.56 16.17
CA ASP A 110 0.09 -2.56 15.68
C ASP A 110 1.45 -1.91 15.36
N PHE A 111 1.51 -0.61 15.04
CA PHE A 111 2.77 0.13 14.88
C PHE A 111 3.54 0.32 16.19
N THR A 112 2.87 0.20 17.33
CA THR A 112 3.45 0.37 18.67
C THR A 112 3.75 -0.95 19.37
N HIS A 113 3.35 -2.09 18.81
CA HIS A 113 3.42 -3.39 19.47
C HIS A 113 4.86 -3.78 19.85
N ASP A 114 5.77 -3.71 18.87
CA ASP A 114 7.18 -4.07 19.05
C ASP A 114 8.10 -2.84 19.18
N ASN A 115 7.54 -1.64 19.02
CA ASN A 115 8.26 -0.38 19.15
C ASN A 115 7.55 0.58 20.12
N PRO A 116 7.83 0.46 21.44
CA PRO A 116 7.23 1.34 22.44
C PRO A 116 7.76 2.78 22.39
N SER A 117 8.77 3.06 21.57
CA SER A 117 9.33 4.42 21.43
C SER A 117 8.59 5.30 20.44
N LEU A 118 7.72 4.72 19.59
CA LEU A 118 6.89 5.47 18.65
C LEU A 118 5.82 6.27 19.39
N ASP A 119 5.84 7.60 19.23
CA ASP A 119 4.85 8.49 19.83
C ASP A 119 3.68 8.80 18.87
N LEU A 120 2.57 8.07 19.02
CA LEU A 120 1.34 8.32 18.26
C LEU A 120 0.72 9.71 18.52
N SER A 121 1.11 10.42 19.57
CA SER A 121 0.61 11.79 19.81
C SER A 121 1.31 12.84 18.95
N ASN A 122 2.36 12.44 18.22
CA ASN A 122 3.29 13.32 17.53
C ASN A 122 3.73 12.71 16.19
N ILE A 123 2.81 12.27 15.33
CA ILE A 123 3.17 11.63 14.05
C ILE A 123 3.55 12.67 13.00
N ALA A 124 4.66 12.38 12.32
CA ALA A 124 5.28 13.21 11.29
C ALA A 124 4.99 12.76 9.87
N ALA A 125 5.04 11.45 9.61
CA ALA A 125 4.86 10.94 8.27
C ALA A 125 4.30 9.51 8.24
N ILE A 126 3.66 9.19 7.11
CA ILE A 126 3.30 7.82 6.73
C ILE A 126 4.21 7.42 5.57
N ARG A 127 4.92 6.32 5.71
CA ARG A 127 5.84 5.81 4.70
C ARG A 127 5.33 4.50 4.11
N PHE A 128 5.29 4.45 2.78
CA PHE A 128 4.99 3.26 2.00
C PHE A 128 6.30 2.75 1.40
N ASP A 129 6.65 1.49 1.68
CA ASP A 129 7.89 0.86 1.26
C ASP A 129 7.61 -0.31 0.33
N PHE A 130 8.20 -0.24 -0.86
CA PHE A 130 8.01 -1.18 -1.96
C PHE A 130 9.32 -1.90 -2.30
N GLY A 131 9.21 -3.08 -2.90
CA GLY A 131 10.35 -3.84 -3.41
C GLY A 131 10.96 -4.84 -2.42
N PRO A 132 12.11 -5.43 -2.77
CA PRO A 132 12.72 -6.50 -1.98
C PRO A 132 12.91 -6.08 -0.51
N GLY A 133 12.52 -6.97 0.41
CA GLY A 133 12.56 -6.72 1.86
C GLY A 133 11.32 -6.04 2.43
N PHE A 134 10.40 -5.54 1.61
CA PHE A 134 9.14 -4.90 2.05
C PHE A 134 7.89 -5.52 1.41
N GLY A 135 8.01 -6.65 0.72
CA GLY A 135 6.89 -7.31 0.04
C GLY A 135 7.32 -7.82 -1.34
N SER A 136 6.44 -7.67 -2.32
CA SER A 136 6.67 -8.10 -3.71
C SER A 136 7.89 -7.40 -4.31
N SER A 137 8.69 -8.12 -5.10
CA SER A 137 9.93 -7.61 -5.69
C SER A 137 9.70 -6.65 -6.86
N SER A 138 8.55 -6.75 -7.52
CA SER A 138 8.10 -5.87 -8.61
C SER A 138 6.60 -5.62 -8.50
N GLY A 139 6.14 -4.55 -9.16
CA GLY A 139 4.72 -4.26 -9.26
C GLY A 139 4.44 -2.84 -9.76
N ARG A 140 3.18 -2.62 -10.14
CA ARG A 140 2.63 -1.31 -10.44
C ARG A 140 1.22 -1.17 -9.89
N ILE A 141 1.03 -0.23 -8.97
CA ILE A 141 -0.26 0.00 -8.32
C ILE A 141 -0.73 1.44 -8.49
N ALA A 142 -2.04 1.62 -8.41
CA ALA A 142 -2.64 2.88 -7.99
C ALA A 142 -2.93 2.82 -6.50
N LEU A 143 -2.70 3.93 -5.80
CA LEU A 143 -2.99 4.12 -4.38
C LEU A 143 -3.77 5.41 -4.21
N ASP A 144 -4.81 5.39 -3.39
CA ASP A 144 -5.71 6.51 -3.21
C ASP A 144 -6.37 6.52 -1.83
N GLU A 145 -7.07 7.60 -1.49
CA GLU A 145 -7.86 7.77 -0.25
C GLU A 145 -7.11 7.34 1.01
N ILE A 146 -5.91 7.90 1.24
CA ILE A 146 -5.18 7.70 2.50
C ILE A 146 -5.90 8.47 3.61
N GLU A 147 -6.38 7.74 4.61
CA GLU A 147 -7.24 8.24 5.67
C GLU A 147 -6.83 7.71 7.05
N ILE A 148 -7.08 8.51 8.08
CA ILE A 148 -7.01 8.09 9.47
C ILE A 148 -8.44 8.00 9.99
N THR A 149 -8.86 6.84 10.49
CA THR A 149 -10.26 6.56 10.88
C THR A 149 -10.37 5.97 12.28
N SER A 150 -11.54 6.09 12.91
CA SER A 150 -11.81 5.73 14.31
C SER A 150 -12.87 4.63 14.50
N ASP A 151 -13.42 4.10 13.42
CA ASP A 151 -14.60 3.21 13.37
C ASP A 151 -14.29 1.72 13.15
#